data_AF-A0A7S3BPT7-F1
#
_entry.id   AF-A0A7S3BPT7-F1
#
_cell.length_a   1.000
_cell.length_b   1.000
_cell.length_c   1.000
_cell.angle_alpha   90.00
_cell.angle_beta   90.00
_cell.angle_gamma   90.00
#
_symmetry.space_group_name_H-M   'P 1'
#
loop_
_entity.id
_entity.type
_entity.pdbx_description
1 polymer ?
#
loop_
_entity_poly.entity_id
_entity_poly.type
_entity_poly.pdbx_seq_one_letter_code
_entity_poly.pdbx_strand_id
1 'polypeptide(L)'
;SANRAAVKKVKAALEKDPENEELASMLEYLKLERMCDGCGASARDEGVRLRVCTRCRQAFFCSQACLERSYERHKPDCTRLRAQGKARERAEAKGKEAEQGEEREEAEAEQEETQQR
;
A
#
# COMPACT_ATOMS: atom_id res chain seq x y z
N SER A 1 1.03 4.04 -4.16
CA SER A 1 0.01 3.65 -3.16
C SER A 1 0.58 3.76 -1.75
N ALA A 2 0.10 4.71 -0.93
CA ALA A 2 0.62 4.84 0.44
C ALA A 2 0.34 3.65 1.37
N ASN A 3 -0.60 2.74 1.07
CA ASN A 3 -0.67 1.47 1.81
C ASN A 3 0.62 0.64 1.66
N ARG A 4 1.20 0.62 0.45
CA ARG A 4 2.49 -0.07 0.22
C ARG A 4 3.65 0.65 0.91
N ALA A 5 3.64 1.98 0.92
CA ALA A 5 4.67 2.78 1.58
C ALA A 5 4.61 2.61 3.12
N ALA A 6 3.40 2.64 3.69
CA ALA A 6 3.16 2.38 5.11
C ALA A 6 3.61 0.97 5.49
N VAL A 7 3.20 -0.06 4.73
CA VAL A 7 3.66 -1.45 4.97
C VAL A 7 5.18 -1.56 4.86
N LYS A 8 5.83 -0.84 3.92
CA LYS A 8 7.29 -0.83 3.81
C LYS A 8 7.95 -0.17 5.03
N LYS A 9 7.41 0.94 5.54
CA LYS A 9 7.91 1.61 6.75
C LYS A 9 7.77 0.71 7.97
N VAL A 10 6.62 0.07 8.12
CA VAL A 10 6.36 -0.89 9.21
C VAL A 10 7.30 -2.08 9.12
N LYS A 11 7.52 -2.64 7.92
CA LYS A 11 8.51 -3.72 7.71
C LYS A 11 9.92 -3.28 8.08
N ALA A 12 10.34 -2.08 7.67
CA ALA A 12 11.64 -1.54 8.00
C ALA A 12 11.80 -1.25 9.51
N ALA A 13 10.72 -0.88 10.21
CA ALA A 13 10.72 -0.71 11.66
C ALA A 13 10.94 -2.07 12.36
N LEU A 14 10.21 -3.11 11.95
CA LEU A 14 10.39 -4.47 12.47
C LEU A 14 11.77 -5.07 12.15
N GLU A 15 12.39 -4.69 11.03
CA GLU A 15 13.76 -5.12 10.72
C GLU A 15 14.81 -4.47 11.63
N LYS A 16 14.53 -3.26 12.15
CA LYS A 16 15.42 -2.54 13.08
C LYS A 16 15.18 -2.92 14.54
N ASP A 17 13.96 -3.33 14.85
CA ASP A 17 13.51 -3.71 16.18
C ASP A 17 12.69 -5.01 16.09
N PRO A 18 13.37 -6.18 16.01
CA PRO A 18 12.71 -7.47 15.88
C PRO A 18 11.96 -7.89 17.15
N GLU A 19 12.23 -7.24 18.29
CA GLU A 19 11.59 -7.50 19.58
C GLU A 19 10.31 -6.69 19.80
N ASN A 20 9.88 -5.92 18.79
CA ASN A 20 8.56 -5.28 18.80
C ASN A 20 7.44 -6.32 18.58
N GLU A 21 7.29 -7.20 19.56
CA GLU A 21 6.41 -8.36 19.58
C GLU A 21 4.95 -7.94 19.42
N GLU A 22 4.55 -6.80 19.99
CA GLU A 22 3.20 -6.25 19.88
C GLU A 22 2.87 -5.86 18.44
N LEU A 23 3.75 -5.10 17.77
CA LEU A 23 3.54 -4.68 16.38
C LEU A 23 3.60 -5.88 15.43
N ALA A 24 4.51 -6.82 15.66
CA ALA A 24 4.61 -8.06 14.89
C ALA A 24 3.32 -8.90 15.01
N SER A 25 2.81 -9.08 16.23
CA SER A 25 1.59 -9.82 16.53
C SER A 25 0.35 -9.16 15.91
N MET A 26 0.23 -7.83 16.01
CA MET A 26 -0.88 -7.08 15.43
C MET A 26 -0.91 -7.20 13.90
N LEU A 27 0.26 -7.12 13.25
CA LEU A 27 0.33 -7.28 11.80
C LEU A 27 0.02 -8.70 11.36
N GLU A 28 0.45 -9.69 12.12
CA GLU A 28 0.12 -11.07 11.82
C GLU A 28 -1.38 -11.32 11.94
N TYR A 29 -2.01 -10.81 13.01
CA TYR A 29 -3.46 -10.84 13.17
C TYR A 29 -4.20 -10.22 11.97
N LEU A 30 -3.78 -9.02 11.54
CA LEU A 30 -4.38 -8.34 10.37
C LEU A 30 -4.16 -9.09 9.04
N LYS A 31 -3.07 -9.84 8.88
CA LYS A 31 -2.88 -10.69 7.70
C LYS A 31 -3.81 -11.90 7.73
N LEU A 32 -4.03 -12.48 8.91
CA LEU A 32 -4.86 -13.66 9.12
C LEU A 32 -6.36 -13.37 8.95
N GLU A 33 -6.81 -12.13 9.08
CA GLU A 33 -8.21 -11.73 8.79
C GLU A 33 -8.56 -11.67 7.30
N ARG A 34 -7.57 -11.84 6.41
CA ARG A 34 -7.82 -11.82 4.96
C ARG A 34 -8.55 -13.08 4.52
N MET A 35 -9.48 -12.90 3.57
CA MET A 35 -10.27 -13.98 3.00
C MET A 35 -10.24 -13.94 1.47
N CYS A 36 -10.51 -15.09 0.86
CA CYS A 36 -10.66 -15.22 -0.59
C CYS A 36 -12.03 -14.67 -1.04
N ASP A 37 -12.03 -13.65 -1.90
CA ASP A 37 -13.27 -13.08 -2.46
C ASP A 37 -14.03 -14.07 -3.38
N GLY A 38 -13.36 -15.14 -3.81
CA GLY A 38 -13.93 -16.16 -4.68
C GLY A 38 -14.62 -17.32 -3.96
N CYS A 39 -14.06 -17.78 -2.84
CA CYS A 39 -14.53 -18.99 -2.14
C CYS A 39 -14.67 -18.83 -0.62
N GLY A 40 -14.37 -17.66 -0.06
CA GLY A 40 -14.48 -17.40 1.38
C GLY A 40 -13.36 -17.97 2.25
N ALA A 41 -12.46 -18.79 1.71
CA ALA A 41 -11.34 -19.38 2.45
C ALA A 41 -10.47 -18.30 3.11
N SER A 42 -10.18 -18.48 4.39
CA SER A 42 -9.41 -17.56 5.23
C SER A 42 -7.91 -17.84 5.12
N ALA A 43 -7.09 -16.80 5.35
CA ALA A 43 -5.66 -16.98 5.55
C ALA A 43 -5.31 -17.81 6.81
N ARG A 44 -6.28 -18.03 7.72
CA ARG A 44 -6.15 -18.93 8.87
C ARG A 44 -6.30 -20.41 8.50
N ASP A 45 -6.93 -20.71 7.37
CA ASP A 45 -7.20 -22.08 6.97
C ASP A 45 -5.90 -22.78 6.54
N GLU A 46 -5.72 -24.03 6.96
CA GLU A 46 -4.53 -24.81 6.67
C GLU A 46 -4.30 -24.94 5.16
N GLY A 47 -3.07 -24.63 4.71
CA GLY A 47 -2.69 -24.71 3.30
C GLY A 47 -3.20 -23.57 2.41
N VAL A 48 -3.99 -22.62 2.93
CA VAL A 48 -4.51 -21.50 2.14
C VAL A 48 -3.46 -20.40 1.99
N ARG A 49 -3.14 -20.07 0.73
CA ARG A 49 -2.26 -18.94 0.38
C ARG A 49 -3.01 -17.94 -0.47
N LEU A 50 -3.38 -16.81 0.13
CA LEU A 50 -4.05 -15.73 -0.57
C LEU A 50 -3.08 -14.89 -1.40
N ARG A 51 -3.47 -14.62 -2.65
CA ARG A 51 -2.77 -13.76 -3.59
C ARG A 51 -3.60 -12.51 -3.83
N VAL A 52 -2.94 -11.36 -3.84
CA VAL A 52 -3.62 -10.10 -4.14
C VAL A 52 -3.89 -9.97 -5.64
N CYS A 53 -5.04 -9.42 -6.02
CA CYS A 53 -5.33 -9.05 -7.40
C CYS A 53 -4.29 -8.05 -7.91
N THR A 54 -3.57 -8.39 -8.97
CA THR A 54 -2.47 -7.57 -9.50
C THR A 54 -2.95 -6.25 -10.13
N ARG A 55 -4.22 -6.18 -10.56
CA ARG A 55 -4.79 -4.99 -11.21
C ARG A 55 -5.20 -3.90 -10.23
N CYS A 56 -5.97 -4.27 -9.21
CA CYS A 56 -6.46 -3.30 -8.22
C CYS A 56 -5.64 -3.27 -6.93
N ARG A 57 -4.90 -4.35 -6.62
CA ARG A 57 -4.07 -4.52 -5.41
C ARG A 57 -4.83 -4.46 -4.08
N GLN A 58 -6.13 -4.76 -4.10
CA GLN A 58 -7.02 -4.63 -2.93
C GLN A 58 -7.78 -5.92 -2.57
N ALA A 59 -8.15 -6.74 -3.57
CA ALA A 59 -8.87 -8.01 -3.37
C ALA A 59 -7.90 -9.20 -3.26
N PHE A 60 -8.33 -10.27 -2.59
CA PHE A 60 -7.52 -11.48 -2.37
C PHE A 60 -8.17 -12.74 -2.92
N PHE A 61 -7.37 -13.64 -3.47
CA PHE A 61 -7.81 -14.91 -4.05
C PHE A 61 -6.81 -16.02 -3.74
N CYS A 62 -7.29 -17.19 -3.31
CA CYS A 62 -6.40 -18.35 -3.08
C CYS A 62 -5.85 -18.95 -4.38
N SER A 63 -6.53 -18.74 -5.51
CA SER A 63 -6.16 -19.28 -6.82
C SER A 63 -6.67 -18.42 -7.97
N GLN A 64 -6.06 -18.60 -9.14
CA GLN A 64 -6.54 -18.00 -10.39
C GLN A 64 -7.99 -18.42 -10.69
N ALA A 65 -8.34 -19.68 -10.44
CA ALA A 65 -9.68 -20.20 -10.62
C ALA A 65 -10.72 -19.47 -9.74
N CYS A 66 -10.37 -19.10 -8.50
CA CYS A 66 -11.24 -18.30 -7.64
C CYS A 66 -11.44 -16.87 -8.15
N LEU A 67 -10.40 -16.26 -8.72
CA LEU A 67 -10.51 -14.95 -9.39
C LEU A 67 -11.44 -15.05 -10.60
N GLU A 68 -11.23 -16.01 -11.49
CA GLU A 68 -12.03 -16.17 -12.72
C GLU A 68 -13.50 -16.42 -12.42
N ARG A 69 -13.81 -17.34 -11.49
CA ARG A 69 -15.20 -17.64 -11.11
C ARG A 69 -15.94 -16.46 -10.49
N SER A 70 -15.22 -15.56 -9.81
CA SER A 70 -15.82 -14.39 -9.16
C SER A 70 -15.61 -13.09 -9.95
N TYR A 71 -15.00 -13.17 -11.14
CA TYR A 71 -14.57 -11.98 -11.87
C TYR A 71 -15.72 -11.06 -12.24
N GLU A 72 -16.87 -11.59 -12.64
CA GLU A 72 -18.04 -10.77 -12.98
C GLU A 72 -18.49 -9.89 -11.80
N ARG A 73 -18.43 -10.41 -10.56
CA ARG A 73 -18.71 -9.64 -9.35
C ARG A 73 -17.56 -8.70 -8.97
N HIS A 74 -16.31 -9.15 -9.15
CA HIS A 74 -15.11 -8.38 -8.80
C HIS A 74 -14.82 -7.21 -9.75
N LYS A 75 -15.14 -7.34 -11.04
CA LYS A 75 -14.80 -6.41 -12.13
C LYS A 75 -15.19 -4.94 -11.86
N PRO A 76 -16.41 -4.60 -11.39
CA PRO A 76 -16.76 -3.21 -11.09
C PRO A 76 -15.84 -2.61 -10.02
N ASP A 77 -15.64 -3.33 -8.91
CA ASP A 77 -14.76 -2.88 -7.83
C ASP A 77 -13.30 -2.83 -8.24
N CYS A 78 -12.82 -3.81 -9.00
CA CYS A 78 -11.47 -3.83 -9.55
C CYS A 78 -11.18 -2.56 -10.35
N THR A 79 -12.14 -2.13 -11.17
CA THR A 79 -12.00 -0.95 -12.04
C THR A 79 -11.98 0.32 -11.20
N ARG A 80 -12.93 0.47 -10.28
CA ARG A 80 -13.03 1.60 -9.36
C ARG A 80 -11.77 1.75 -8.51
N LEU A 81 -11.34 0.69 -7.84
CA LEU A 81 -10.17 0.68 -6.96
C LEU A 81 -8.87 0.96 -7.74
N ARG A 82 -8.74 0.46 -8.97
CA ARG A 82 -7.60 0.77 -9.83
C ARG A 82 -7.56 2.25 -10.20
N ALA A 83 -8.70 2.86 -10.52
CA ALA A 83 -8.78 4.29 -10.82
C ALA A 83 -8.40 5.14 -9.59
N GLN A 84 -8.94 4.80 -8.41
CA GLN A 84 -8.60 5.46 -7.14
C GLN A 84 -7.10 5.36 -6.83
N GLY A 85 -6.50 4.17 -7.03
CA GLY A 85 -5.05 3.97 -6.85
C GLY A 85 -4.22 4.90 -7.72
N LYS A 86 -4.57 5.03 -9.00
CA LYS A 86 -3.90 5.94 -9.94
C LYS A 86 -4.08 7.41 -9.58
N ALA A 87 -5.29 7.80 -9.18
CA ALA A 87 -5.57 9.18 -8.77
C ALA A 87 -4.75 9.57 -7.54
N ARG A 88 -4.67 8.68 -6.54
CA ARG A 88 -3.83 8.86 -5.35
C ARG A 88 -2.35 8.96 -5.70
N GLU A 89 -1.84 8.09 -6.57
CA GLU A 89 -0.43 8.13 -7.00
C GLU A 89 -0.08 9.45 -7.70
N ARG A 90 -1.01 10.03 -8.48
CA ARG A 90 -0.84 11.35 -9.10
C ARG A 90 -0.89 12.49 -8.09
N ALA A 91 -1.81 12.44 -7.12
CA ALA A 91 -1.88 13.44 -6.05
C ALA A 91 -0.61 13.41 -5.19
N GLU A 92 -0.10 12.21 -4.85
CA GLU A 92 1.16 12.01 -4.13
C GLU A 92 2.36 12.57 -4.89
N ALA A 93 2.41 12.41 -6.23
CA ALA A 93 3.49 12.97 -7.04
C ALA A 93 3.48 14.51 -7.02
N LYS A 94 2.30 15.11 -7.22
CA LYS A 94 2.14 16.57 -7.21
C LYS A 94 2.47 17.20 -5.86
N GLY A 95 2.10 16.56 -4.75
CA GLY A 95 2.43 17.06 -3.41
C GLY A 95 3.93 17.12 -3.17
N LYS A 96 4.68 16.11 -3.64
CA LYS A 96 6.15 16.08 -3.52
C LYS A 96 6.83 17.12 -4.41
N GLU A 97 6.27 17.40 -5.58
CA GLU A 97 6.78 18.43 -6.48
C GLU A 97 6.61 19.85 -5.90
N ALA A 98 5.51 20.10 -5.17
CA ALA A 98 5.29 21.37 -4.47
C ALA A 98 6.24 21.52 -3.27
N GLU A 99 6.35 20.49 -2.42
CA GLU A 99 7.22 20.48 -1.24
C GLU A 99 8.71 20.68 -1.62
N GLN A 100 9.17 20.07 -2.72
CA GLN A 100 10.52 20.29 -3.25
C GLN A 100 10.73 21.66 -3.90
N GLY A 101 9.66 22.28 -4.39
CA GLY A 101 9.70 23.64 -4.94
C GLY A 101 9.87 24.67 -3.83
N GLU A 102 9.10 24.56 -2.75
CA GLU A 102 9.19 25.43 -1.57
C GLU A 102 10.56 25.28 -0.87
N GLU A 103 11.03 24.05 -0.61
CA GLU A 103 12.33 23.83 0.05
C GLU A 103 13.51 24.35 -0.79
N ARG A 104 13.40 24.34 -2.12
CA ARG A 104 14.40 24.91 -3.02
C ARG A 104 14.37 26.43 -3.06
N GLU A 105 13.19 27.03 -3.04
CA GLU A 105 13.01 28.49 -3.02
C GLU A 105 13.53 29.08 -1.70
N GLU A 106 13.27 28.43 -0.57
CA GLU A 106 13.81 28.79 0.75
C GLU A 106 15.35 28.67 0.78
N ALA A 107 15.91 27.58 0.24
CA ALA A 107 17.36 27.38 0.19
C ALA A 107 18.07 28.36 -0.77
N GLU A 108 17.41 28.80 -1.84
CA GLU A 108 17.92 29.82 -2.77
C GLU A 108 17.89 31.21 -2.12
N ALA A 109 16.82 31.55 -1.36
CA ALA A 109 16.71 32.81 -0.63
C ALA A 109 17.76 32.96 0.51
N GLU A 110 18.00 31.91 1.30
CA GLU A 110 19.02 31.92 2.36
C GLU A 110 20.44 32.09 1.80
N GLN A 111 20.72 31.52 0.61
CA GLN A 111 22.02 31.65 -0.07
C GLN A 111 22.26 33.06 -0.62
N GLU A 112 21.21 33.77 -1.07
CA GLU A 112 21.33 35.17 -1.49
C GLU A 112 21.56 36.12 -0.29
N GLU A 113 20.87 35.92 0.84
CA GLU A 113 21.09 36.73 2.05
C GLU A 113 22.49 36.56 2.66
N THR A 114 23.06 35.36 2.60
CA THR A 114 24.42 35.10 3.09
C THR A 114 25.51 35.68 2.18
N GLN A 115 25.25 35.87 0.88
CA GLN A 115 26.19 36.49 -0.06
C GLN A 115 26.19 38.02 -0.02
N GLN A 116 25.18 38.64 0.62
CA GLN A 116 25.04 40.10 0.75
C GLN A 116 25.56 40.66 2.10
N ARG A 117 26.15 39.80 2.95
CA ARG A 117 26.80 40.16 4.22
C ARG A 117 28.32 40.14 4.11
#